data_AF-A0A9E2HBB7-F1
#
_entry.id   AF-A0A9E2HBB7-F1
#
_cell.length_a   1.000
_cell.length_b   1.000
_cell.length_c   1.000
_cell.angle_alpha   90.00
_cell.angle_beta   90.00
_cell.angle_gamma   90.00
#
_symmetry.space_group_name_H-M   'P 1'
#
loop_
_entity.id
_entity.type
_entity.pdbx_description
1 polymer ?
#
loop_
_entity_poly.entity_id
_entity_poly.type
_entity_poly.pdbx_seq_one_letter_code
_entity_poly.pdbx_strand_id
1 'polypeptide(L)'
;MDQENVPQQQPQQQKKKRGCRTALIVVGIVFVVLIIGGYFACPHIAKMAIDKSISVLETKVIEQLPDGYNEDEVHVIFDQVRTAFKEGRIKGETAGLSIKNASEIIQEALADGQLTPEETDKILETMKELAHLSEKK
;
A
#
# COMPACT_ATOMS: atom_id res chain seq x y z
N MET A 1 62.70 10.97 53.43
CA MET A 1 63.06 11.60 52.14
C MET A 1 63.33 10.40 51.25
N ASP A 2 62.45 9.99 50.35
CA ASP A 2 61.69 10.72 49.31
C ASP A 2 60.29 10.07 49.10
N GLN A 3 59.21 10.82 48.90
CA GLN A 3 58.62 11.20 47.59
C GLN A 3 58.27 9.94 46.77
N GLU A 4 57.02 9.63 46.39
CA GLU A 4 56.09 10.46 45.62
C GLU A 4 54.69 9.82 45.56
N ASN A 5 53.72 10.72 45.44
CA ASN A 5 52.31 10.66 45.06
C ASN A 5 51.93 9.61 43.98
N VAL A 6 50.71 9.04 44.08
CA VAL A 6 49.62 9.08 43.06
C VAL A 6 48.58 7.97 43.33
N PRO A 7 47.28 8.31 43.53
CA PRO A 7 46.20 7.35 43.40
C PRO A 7 45.93 7.04 41.92
N GLN A 8 46.20 5.80 41.47
CA GLN A 8 45.87 5.38 40.11
C GLN A 8 44.38 5.07 39.93
N GLN A 9 43.86 5.70 38.88
CA GLN A 9 42.52 5.75 38.32
C GLN A 9 41.77 4.41 38.21
N GLN A 10 40.45 4.49 38.43
CA GLN A 10 39.47 3.49 38.02
C GLN A 10 39.53 3.21 36.52
N PRO A 11 39.54 1.94 36.06
CA PRO A 11 39.17 1.61 34.70
C PRO A 11 37.64 1.65 34.56
N GLN A 12 37.09 2.85 34.43
CA GLN A 12 35.80 3.05 33.79
C GLN A 12 35.99 2.84 32.27
N GLN A 13 35.06 2.07 31.68
CA GLN A 13 34.77 2.00 30.25
C GLN A 13 35.61 1.08 29.35
N GLN A 14 35.40 -0.25 29.43
CA GLN A 14 35.43 -1.11 28.24
C GLN A 14 34.46 -2.31 28.34
N LYS A 15 33.18 -2.05 28.60
CA LYS A 15 32.12 -3.07 28.45
C LYS A 15 30.89 -2.51 27.74
N LYS A 16 31.03 -1.98 26.51
CA LYS A 16 29.83 -1.63 25.73
C LYS A 16 30.04 -1.54 24.21
N LYS A 17 30.57 -2.58 23.56
CA LYS A 17 30.63 -2.63 22.07
C LYS A 17 30.25 -3.98 21.43
N ARG A 18 29.85 -5.00 22.20
CA ARG A 18 29.45 -6.32 21.65
C ARG A 18 27.93 -6.50 21.47
N GLY A 19 27.12 -5.89 22.35
CA GLY A 19 25.65 -5.97 22.26
C GLY A 19 25.06 -5.24 21.05
N CYS A 20 25.61 -4.07 20.68
CA CYS A 20 25.11 -3.28 19.55
C CYS A 20 25.36 -3.96 18.19
N ARG A 21 26.53 -4.59 18.00
CA ARG A 21 26.83 -5.34 16.77
C ARG A 21 25.94 -6.57 16.61
N THR A 22 25.69 -7.29 17.69
CA THR A 22 24.79 -8.46 17.66
C THR A 22 23.34 -8.05 17.38
N ALA A 23 22.88 -6.95 17.99
CA ALA A 23 21.55 -6.38 17.69
C ALA A 23 21.42 -5.93 16.23
N LEU A 24 22.45 -5.27 15.67
CA LEU A 24 22.45 -4.86 14.26
C LEU A 24 22.44 -6.05 13.30
N ILE A 25 23.15 -7.13 13.63
CA ILE A 25 23.12 -8.36 12.81
C ILE A 25 21.74 -9.01 12.86
N VAL A 26 21.11 -9.09 14.04
CA VAL A 26 19.76 -9.65 14.18
C VAL A 26 18.73 -8.80 13.44
N VAL A 27 18.78 -7.47 13.57
CA VAL A 27 17.90 -6.55 12.82
C VAL A 27 18.15 -6.69 11.31
N GLY A 28 19.40 -6.81 10.88
CA GLY A 28 19.77 -7.03 9.48
C GLY A 28 19.23 -8.36 8.94
N ILE A 29 19.32 -9.45 9.70
CA ILE A 29 18.77 -10.76 9.31
C ILE A 29 17.25 -10.70 9.24
N VAL A 30 16.58 -10.06 10.20
CA VAL A 30 15.12 -9.85 10.15
C VAL A 30 14.73 -9.04 8.92
N PHE A 31 15.49 -7.99 8.59
CA PHE A 31 15.26 -7.18 7.40
C PHE A 31 15.47 -7.99 6.11
N VAL A 32 16.51 -8.83 6.04
CA VAL A 32 16.76 -9.72 4.90
C VAL A 32 15.68 -10.78 4.76
N VAL A 33 15.18 -11.36 5.86
CA VAL A 33 14.06 -12.31 5.84
C VAL A 33 12.77 -11.62 5.41
N LEU A 34 12.53 -10.37 5.82
CA LEU A 34 11.39 -9.58 5.34
C LEU A 34 11.53 -9.21 3.85
N ILE A 35 12.74 -8.90 3.37
CA ILE A 35 13.00 -8.61 1.96
C ILE A 35 12.78 -9.86 1.11
N ILE A 36 13.35 -11.00 1.51
CA ILE A 36 13.26 -12.28 0.78
C ILE A 36 11.84 -12.85 0.85
N GLY A 37 11.22 -12.84 2.04
CA GLY A 37 9.83 -13.24 2.23
C GLY A 37 8.86 -12.32 1.49
N GLY A 38 9.11 -11.02 1.50
CA GLY A 38 8.38 -10.03 0.70
C GLY A 38 8.55 -10.26 -0.80
N TYR A 39 9.76 -10.60 -1.26
CA TYR A 39 10.03 -10.91 -2.67
C TYR A 39 9.27 -12.14 -3.16
N PHE A 40 9.21 -13.22 -2.35
CA PHE A 40 8.52 -14.45 -2.73
C PHE A 40 6.99 -14.38 -2.53
N ALA A 41 6.49 -13.58 -1.59
CA ALA A 41 5.06 -13.42 -1.35
C ALA A 41 4.40 -12.28 -2.17
N CYS A 42 5.21 -11.43 -2.80
CA CYS A 42 4.80 -10.27 -3.59
C CYS A 42 3.64 -10.53 -4.59
N PRO A 43 3.62 -11.63 -5.39
CA PRO A 43 2.58 -11.80 -6.39
C PRO A 43 1.20 -12.15 -5.80
N HIS A 44 1.13 -12.79 -4.63
CA HIS A 44 -0.14 -13.14 -3.98
C HIS A 44 -0.65 -12.03 -3.06
N ILE A 45 0.25 -11.35 -2.35
CA ILE A 45 -0.12 -10.25 -1.44
C ILE A 45 -0.62 -9.04 -2.23
N ALA A 46 0.00 -8.71 -3.36
CA ALA A 46 -0.44 -7.59 -4.20
C ALA A 46 -1.88 -7.78 -4.70
N LYS A 47 -2.26 -9.00 -5.12
CA LYS A 47 -3.62 -9.32 -5.54
C LYS A 47 -4.64 -9.20 -4.42
N MET A 48 -4.29 -9.67 -3.22
CA MET A 48 -5.18 -9.61 -2.07
C MET A 48 -5.36 -8.18 -1.56
N ALA A 49 -4.29 -7.38 -1.54
CA ALA A 49 -4.34 -5.98 -1.15
C ALA A 49 -5.23 -5.17 -2.11
N ILE A 50 -5.12 -5.44 -3.41
CA ILE A 50 -5.88 -4.73 -4.43
C ILE A 50 -7.37 -5.10 -4.42
N ASP A 51 -7.69 -6.39 -4.26
CA ASP A 51 -9.08 -6.83 -4.10
C ASP A 51 -9.76 -6.13 -2.92
N LYS A 52 -9.06 -6.05 -1.78
CA LYS A 52 -9.57 -5.33 -0.59
C LYS A 52 -9.71 -3.84 -0.81
N SER A 53 -8.75 -3.18 -1.47
CA SER A 53 -8.86 -1.74 -1.73
C SER A 53 -10.02 -1.43 -2.66
N ILE A 54 -10.25 -2.24 -3.70
CA ILE A 54 -11.36 -2.07 -4.63
C ILE A 54 -12.69 -2.21 -3.88
N SER A 55 -12.86 -3.21 -3.01
CA SER A 55 -14.08 -3.37 -2.21
C SER A 55 -14.34 -2.21 -1.24
N VAL A 56 -13.29 -1.64 -0.65
CA VAL A 56 -13.43 -0.48 0.24
C VAL A 56 -13.82 0.77 -0.54
N LEU A 57 -13.21 0.99 -1.71
CA LEU A 57 -13.54 2.09 -2.60
C LEU A 57 -14.99 1.98 -3.11
N GLU A 58 -15.39 0.79 -3.55
CA GLU A 58 -16.75 0.45 -3.96
C GLU A 58 -17.76 0.81 -2.88
N THR A 59 -17.53 0.36 -1.64
CA THR A 59 -18.41 0.65 -0.50
C THR A 59 -18.54 2.15 -0.26
N LYS A 60 -17.41 2.89 -0.29
CA LYS A 60 -17.42 4.33 -0.06
C LYS A 60 -18.12 5.12 -1.16
N VAL A 61 -17.97 4.69 -2.40
CA VAL A 61 -18.64 5.33 -3.55
C VAL A 61 -20.14 5.08 -3.48
N ILE A 62 -20.56 3.85 -3.16
CA ILE A 62 -21.98 3.51 -2.97
C ILE A 62 -22.58 4.28 -1.78
N GLU A 63 -21.87 4.38 -0.66
CA GLU A 63 -22.35 5.08 0.54
C GLU A 63 -22.54 6.59 0.31
N GLN A 64 -21.78 7.19 -0.61
CA GLN A 64 -21.86 8.62 -0.93
C GLN A 64 -22.52 8.89 -2.29
N LEU A 65 -23.10 7.88 -2.94
CA LEU A 65 -23.63 7.98 -4.30
C LEU A 65 -24.75 9.06 -4.36
N PRO A 66 -24.70 10.00 -5.31
CA PRO A 66 -25.76 10.99 -5.45
C PRO A 66 -27.06 10.36 -5.96
N ASP A 67 -28.19 10.96 -5.58
CA ASP A 67 -29.51 10.54 -6.03
C ASP A 67 -29.60 10.53 -7.57
N GLY A 68 -30.02 9.40 -8.14
CA GLY A 68 -30.14 9.21 -9.59
C GLY A 68 -29.12 8.24 -10.19
N TYR A 69 -28.11 7.81 -9.43
CA TYR A 69 -27.21 6.74 -9.83
C TYR A 69 -27.70 5.38 -9.31
N ASN A 70 -27.45 4.34 -10.11
CA ASN A 70 -27.79 2.97 -9.75
C ASN A 70 -26.60 2.29 -9.06
N GLU A 71 -26.80 1.86 -7.81
CA GLU A 71 -25.82 1.09 -7.05
C GLU A 71 -25.40 -0.19 -7.79
N ASP A 72 -26.33 -0.85 -8.49
CA ASP A 72 -26.05 -2.06 -9.27
C ASP A 72 -25.06 -1.78 -10.42
N GLU A 73 -25.18 -0.62 -11.08
CA GLU A 73 -24.27 -0.25 -12.18
C GLU A 73 -22.85 -0.04 -11.64
N VAL A 74 -22.74 0.64 -10.50
CA VAL A 74 -21.47 0.85 -9.81
C VAL A 74 -20.86 -0.50 -9.43
N HIS A 75 -21.64 -1.39 -8.83
CA HIS A 75 -21.20 -2.75 -8.49
C HIS A 75 -20.66 -3.51 -9.71
N VAL A 76 -21.37 -3.46 -10.84
CA VAL A 76 -20.94 -4.14 -12.07
C VAL A 76 -19.60 -3.59 -12.58
N ILE A 77 -19.41 -2.27 -12.54
CA ILE A 77 -18.16 -1.64 -13.00
C ILE A 77 -16.99 -2.02 -12.09
N PHE A 78 -17.18 -1.96 -10.77
CA PHE A 78 -16.15 -2.34 -9.80
C PHE A 78 -15.81 -3.83 -9.88
N ASP A 79 -16.81 -4.69 -10.10
CA ASP A 79 -16.58 -6.12 -10.25
C ASP A 79 -15.86 -6.49 -11.57
N GLN A 80 -16.10 -5.72 -12.65
CA GLN A 80 -15.32 -5.84 -13.89
C GLN A 80 -13.84 -5.50 -13.65
N VAL A 81 -13.54 -4.42 -12.91
CA VAL A 81 -12.16 -4.05 -12.54
C VAL A 81 -11.53 -5.14 -11.67
N ARG A 82 -12.26 -5.63 -10.66
CA ARG A 82 -11.81 -6.72 -9.79
C ARG A 82 -11.49 -7.98 -10.59
N THR A 83 -12.35 -8.34 -11.54
CA THR A 83 -12.18 -9.50 -12.42
C THR A 83 -10.97 -9.32 -13.33
N ALA A 84 -10.84 -8.17 -13.99
CA ALA A 84 -9.67 -7.84 -14.82
C ALA A 84 -8.35 -7.91 -14.03
N PHE A 85 -8.39 -7.54 -12.75
CA PHE A 85 -7.24 -7.67 -11.85
C PHE A 85 -6.94 -9.12 -11.46
N LYS A 86 -7.97 -9.90 -11.09
CA LYS A 86 -7.84 -11.32 -10.70
C LYS A 86 -7.30 -12.18 -11.85
N GLU A 87 -7.85 -11.98 -13.04
CA GLU A 87 -7.40 -12.62 -14.29
C GLU A 87 -5.99 -12.18 -14.70
N GLY A 88 -5.44 -11.14 -14.07
CA GLY A 88 -4.14 -10.59 -14.40
C GLY A 88 -4.12 -10.02 -15.81
N ARG A 89 -5.24 -9.44 -16.25
CA ARG A 89 -5.32 -8.64 -17.47
C ARG A 89 -4.73 -7.24 -17.21
N ILE A 90 -4.85 -6.75 -15.97
CA ILE A 90 -4.08 -5.61 -15.46
C ILE A 90 -2.82 -6.16 -14.77
N LYS A 91 -1.66 -6.09 -15.43
CA LYS A 91 -0.38 -6.64 -14.93
C LYS A 91 0.71 -5.57 -14.87
N GLY A 92 1.54 -5.64 -13.83
CA GLY A 92 2.79 -4.90 -13.73
C GLY A 92 2.64 -3.50 -13.13
N GLU A 93 3.61 -2.63 -13.46
CA GLU A 93 3.74 -1.26 -12.95
C GLU A 93 2.52 -0.39 -13.29
N THR A 94 1.91 -0.60 -14.45
CA THR A 94 0.68 0.07 -14.90
C THR A 94 -0.52 -0.26 -14.02
N ALA A 95 -0.62 -1.49 -13.50
CA ALA A 95 -1.72 -1.88 -12.64
C ALA A 95 -1.71 -1.12 -11.31
N GLY A 96 -0.51 -0.98 -10.72
CA GLY A 96 -0.31 -0.16 -9.53
C GLY A 96 -0.57 1.32 -9.79
N LEU A 97 -0.10 1.84 -10.93
CA LEU A 97 -0.28 3.25 -11.28
C LEU A 97 -1.75 3.61 -11.52
N SER A 98 -2.48 2.79 -12.27
CA SER A 98 -3.88 3.05 -12.62
C SER A 98 -4.80 2.89 -11.42
N ILE A 99 -4.58 1.89 -10.56
CA ILE A 99 -5.36 1.73 -9.32
C ILE A 99 -5.04 2.85 -8.33
N LYS A 100 -3.76 3.26 -8.24
CA LYS A 100 -3.39 4.40 -7.41
C LYS A 100 -4.08 5.68 -7.91
N ASN A 101 -4.08 5.93 -9.22
CA ASN A 101 -4.76 7.09 -9.80
C ASN A 101 -6.27 7.07 -9.51
N ALA A 102 -6.94 5.94 -9.75
CA ALA A 102 -8.36 5.80 -9.44
C ALA A 102 -8.65 5.96 -7.93
N SER A 103 -7.79 5.43 -7.07
CA SER A 103 -7.91 5.62 -5.63
C SER A 103 -7.69 7.07 -5.21
N GLU A 104 -6.84 7.82 -5.90
CA GLU A 104 -6.55 9.22 -5.63
C GLU A 104 -7.74 10.09 -6.04
N ILE A 105 -8.32 9.85 -7.23
CA ILE A 105 -9.55 10.51 -7.70
C ILE A 105 -10.71 10.25 -6.75
N ILE A 106 -10.90 9.00 -6.31
CA ILE A 106 -11.95 8.66 -5.35
C ILE A 106 -11.68 9.31 -4.00
N GLN A 107 -10.43 9.36 -3.52
CA GLN A 107 -10.12 10.04 -2.27
C GLN A 107 -10.35 11.55 -2.34
N GLU A 108 -10.03 12.18 -3.47
CA GLU A 108 -10.24 13.61 -3.70
C GLU A 108 -11.74 13.92 -3.74
N ALA A 109 -12.51 13.13 -4.49
CA ALA A 109 -13.97 13.29 -4.56
C ALA A 109 -14.69 12.99 -3.24
N LEU A 110 -14.16 12.08 -2.42
CA LEU A 110 -14.69 11.79 -1.09
C LEU A 110 -14.15 12.73 0.01
N ALA A 111 -13.23 13.65 -0.32
CA ALA A 111 -12.59 14.52 0.68
C ALA A 111 -13.60 15.49 1.32
N ASP A 112 -14.56 15.95 0.53
CA ASP A 112 -15.63 16.85 0.97
C ASP A 112 -16.83 16.11 1.59
N GLY A 113 -16.77 14.77 1.62
CA GLY A 113 -17.73 13.90 2.29
C GLY A 113 -19.06 13.68 1.57
N GLN A 114 -19.21 14.21 0.35
CA GLN A 114 -20.32 13.94 -0.56
C GLN A 114 -19.80 13.84 -1.99
N LEU A 115 -20.25 12.84 -2.74
CA LEU A 115 -19.98 12.75 -4.17
C LEU A 115 -20.97 13.58 -4.96
N THR A 116 -20.46 14.50 -5.77
CA THR A 116 -21.27 15.16 -6.80
C THR A 116 -21.50 14.21 -7.99
N PRO A 117 -22.53 14.46 -8.82
CA PRO A 117 -22.75 13.70 -10.05
C PRO A 117 -21.52 13.72 -10.98
N GLU A 118 -20.87 14.88 -11.11
CA GLU A 118 -19.71 15.08 -11.97
C GLU A 118 -18.50 14.26 -11.49
N GLU A 119 -18.30 14.16 -10.17
CA GLU A 119 -17.27 13.31 -9.58
C GLU A 119 -17.60 11.83 -9.70
N THR A 120 -18.88 11.47 -9.56
CA THR A 120 -19.35 10.10 -9.72
C THR A 120 -19.11 9.62 -11.15
N ASP A 121 -19.45 10.44 -12.15
CA ASP A 121 -19.15 10.15 -13.56
C ASP A 121 -17.65 9.98 -13.79
N LYS A 122 -16.82 10.87 -13.24
CA LYS A 122 -15.36 10.79 -13.37
C LYS A 122 -14.80 9.50 -12.75
N ILE A 123 -15.34 9.06 -11.61
CA ILE A 123 -14.96 7.80 -10.97
C ILE A 123 -15.37 6.60 -11.81
N LEU A 124 -16.62 6.58 -12.28
CA LEU A 124 -17.15 5.48 -13.09
C LEU A 124 -16.43 5.38 -14.43
N GLU A 125 -16.11 6.51 -15.07
CA GLU A 125 -15.32 6.55 -16.30
C GLU A 125 -13.90 6.03 -16.07
N THR A 126 -13.24 6.47 -14.99
CA THR A 126 -11.90 5.98 -14.62
C THR A 126 -11.90 4.47 -14.36
N MET A 127 -12.92 3.95 -13.66
CA MET A 127 -13.04 2.52 -13.38
C MET A 127 -13.38 1.71 -14.64
N LYS A 128 -14.24 2.23 -15.53
CA LYS A 128 -14.47 1.64 -16.86
C LYS A 128 -13.18 1.59 -17.68
N GLU A 129 -12.41 2.68 -17.71
CA GLU A 129 -11.13 2.72 -18.41
C GLU A 129 -10.14 1.69 -17.83
N LEU A 130 -10.09 1.54 -16.51
CA LEU A 130 -9.30 0.52 -15.82
C LEU A 130 -9.67 -0.91 -16.24
N ALA A 131 -10.97 -1.21 -16.35
CA ALA A 131 -11.45 -2.51 -16.82
C ALA A 131 -11.06 -2.78 -18.28
N HIS A 132 -11.16 -1.76 -19.14
CA HIS A 132 -10.86 -1.85 -20.58
C HIS A 132 -9.37 -1.69 -20.94
N LEU A 133 -8.53 -1.13 -20.05
CA LEU A 133 -7.07 -1.08 -20.22
C LEU A 133 -6.48 -2.48 -20.45
N SER A 134 -7.23 -3.48 -20.01
CA SER A 134 -6.96 -4.90 -20.08
C SER A 134 -7.24 -5.56 -21.45
N GLU A 135 -7.89 -4.85 -22.39
CA GLU A 135 -8.18 -5.30 -23.76
C GLU A 135 -7.18 -4.79 -24.81
N LYS A 136 -6.40 -3.74 -24.51
CA LYS A 136 -5.61 -3.03 -25.52
C LYS A 136 -4.25 -3.65 -25.84
N LYS A 137 -4.07 -4.96 -25.60
CA LYS A 137 -2.78 -5.65 -25.79
C LYS A 137 -2.85 -6.88 -26.68
#